data_AF-A0AA50KEH6-F1
#
_entry.id   AF-A0AA50KEH6-F1
#
_cell.length_a   1.000
_cell.length_b   1.000
_cell.length_c   1.000
_cell.angle_alpha   90.00
_cell.angle_beta   90.00
_cell.angle_gamma   90.00
#
_symmetry.space_group_name_H-M   'P 1'
#
loop_
_entity.id
_entity.type
_entity.pdbx_description
1 polymer ?
#
loop_
_entity_poly.entity_id
_entity_poly.type
_entity_poly.pdbx_seq_one_letter_code
_entity_poly.pdbx_strand_id
1 'polypeptide(L)'
;MQTQQKAESDLLRIYGRMIAIGIVLVIMAVIGAKYFFTLPQIAARGLEVEHARFLNVLVMVRSQWLSLGKPAQLQLNWEVFDNPSPETESSVVDINDLGWPQPKHLNAQGCQDLWQQLMGAETDNLGLEADYLAKDNSCHYRSKNGDSLGYQLNSGRVIFLTAP
;
A
#
# COMPACT_ATOMS: atom_id res chain seq x y z
N MET A 1 66.17 2.75 -23.79
CA MET A 1 65.43 3.95 -23.31
C MET A 1 63.96 4.00 -23.74
N GLN A 2 63.48 3.20 -24.70
CA GLN A 2 62.05 3.21 -25.12
C GLN A 2 61.08 2.45 -24.17
N THR A 3 61.56 1.50 -23.38
CA THR A 3 60.74 0.68 -22.47
C THR A 3 60.27 1.45 -21.24
N GLN A 4 61.02 2.44 -20.75
CA GLN A 4 60.60 3.25 -19.59
C GLN A 4 59.47 4.23 -19.92
N GLN A 5 59.50 4.88 -21.09
CA GLN A 5 58.41 5.77 -21.52
C GLN A 5 57.09 5.03 -21.77
N LYS A 6 57.16 3.76 -22.19
CA LYS A 6 55.97 2.92 -22.39
C LYS A 6 55.38 2.44 -21.06
N ALA A 7 56.23 2.18 -20.07
CA ALA A 7 55.78 1.84 -18.72
C ALA A 7 55.13 3.05 -18.03
N GLU A 8 55.70 4.26 -18.16
CA GLU A 8 55.13 5.49 -17.58
C GLU A 8 53.78 5.87 -18.19
N SER A 9 53.61 5.71 -19.51
CA SER A 9 52.34 6.03 -20.17
C SER A 9 51.23 5.03 -19.83
N ASP A 10 51.54 3.74 -19.69
CA ASP A 10 50.58 2.74 -19.21
C ASP A 10 50.23 2.94 -17.73
N LEU A 11 51.19 3.36 -16.90
CA LEU A 11 50.95 3.68 -15.49
C LEU A 11 49.98 4.86 -15.34
N LEU A 12 50.20 5.95 -16.10
CA LEU A 12 49.30 7.11 -16.12
C LEU A 12 47.90 6.76 -16.63
N ARG A 13 47.79 5.87 -17.63
CA ARG A 13 46.52 5.43 -18.19
C ARG A 13 45.71 4.57 -17.22
N ILE A 14 46.38 3.71 -16.44
CA ILE A 14 45.73 2.89 -15.41
C ILE A 14 45.26 3.76 -14.24
N TYR A 15 46.07 4.71 -13.78
CA TYR A 15 45.66 5.67 -12.74
C TYR A 15 44.46 6.52 -13.14
N GLY A 16 44.44 7.03 -14.39
CA GLY A 16 43.31 7.78 -14.92
C GLY A 16 42.01 6.95 -14.96
N ARG A 17 42.11 5.66 -15.31
CA ARG A 17 40.97 4.75 -15.33
C ARG A 17 40.45 4.42 -13.92
N MET A 18 41.33 4.26 -12.94
CA MET A 18 40.96 4.04 -11.54
C MET A 18 40.23 5.26 -10.94
N ILE A 19 40.72 6.47 -11.22
CA ILE A 19 40.08 7.71 -10.78
C ILE A 19 38.69 7.85 -11.42
N ALA A 20 38.57 7.59 -12.72
CA ALA A 20 37.29 7.67 -13.42
C ALA A 20 36.25 6.70 -12.86
N ILE A 21 36.63 5.45 -12.58
CA ILE A 21 35.74 4.45 -11.96
C ILE A 21 35.36 4.89 -10.55
N GLY A 22 36.31 5.40 -9.76
CA GLY A 22 36.04 5.93 -8.42
C GLY A 22 35.02 7.07 -8.44
N ILE A 23 35.17 8.02 -9.35
CA ILE A 23 34.23 9.14 -9.51
C ILE A 23 32.83 8.63 -9.90
N VAL A 24 32.73 7.69 -10.85
CA VAL A 24 31.43 7.12 -11.25
C VAL A 24 30.75 6.39 -10.09
N LEU A 25 31.51 5.64 -9.29
CA LEU A 25 30.96 4.95 -8.11
C LEU A 25 30.49 5.95 -7.05
N VAL A 26 31.23 7.04 -6.81
CA VAL A 26 30.82 8.10 -5.88
C VAL A 26 29.55 8.78 -6.38
N ILE A 27 29.45 9.08 -7.68
CA ILE A 27 28.23 9.65 -8.28
C ILE A 27 27.05 8.69 -8.10
N MET A 28 27.21 7.39 -8.41
CA MET A 28 26.18 6.38 -8.17
C MET A 28 25.79 6.29 -6.69
N ALA A 29 26.76 6.32 -5.78
CA ALA A 29 26.50 6.24 -4.35
C ALA A 29 25.74 7.47 -3.82
N VAL A 30 26.09 8.67 -4.30
CA VAL A 30 25.40 9.92 -3.92
C VAL A 30 24.00 9.96 -4.49
N ILE A 31 23.81 9.58 -5.77
CA ILE A 31 22.49 9.51 -6.39
C ILE A 31 21.65 8.44 -5.70
N GLY A 32 22.20 7.25 -5.49
CA GLY A 32 21.55 6.16 -4.77
C GLY A 32 21.13 6.59 -3.37
N ALA A 33 22.05 7.12 -2.57
CA ALA A 33 21.74 7.62 -1.24
C ALA A 33 20.68 8.72 -1.30
N LYS A 34 20.80 9.73 -2.17
CA LYS A 34 19.76 10.76 -2.32
C LYS A 34 18.41 10.14 -2.64
N TYR A 35 18.33 9.20 -3.59
CA TYR A 35 17.10 8.54 -3.98
C TYR A 35 16.53 7.71 -2.82
N PHE A 36 17.32 6.83 -2.20
CA PHE A 36 16.90 6.01 -1.06
C PHE A 36 16.51 6.85 0.18
N PHE A 37 17.17 7.97 0.45
CA PHE A 37 16.82 8.86 1.56
C PHE A 37 15.67 9.83 1.25
N THR A 38 15.34 10.11 -0.03
CA THR A 38 14.13 10.87 -0.41
C THR A 38 12.92 9.98 -0.74
N LEU A 39 13.01 8.68 -0.45
CA LEU A 39 11.92 7.73 -0.61
C LEU A 39 10.94 7.54 0.57
N PRO A 40 10.75 8.44 1.57
CA PRO A 40 9.54 8.35 2.40
C PRO A 40 8.27 8.82 1.64
N GLN A 41 8.40 9.42 0.45
CA GLN A 41 7.27 9.99 -0.30
C GLN A 41 6.44 8.97 -1.10
N ILE A 42 6.95 7.76 -1.35
CA ILE A 42 6.15 6.68 -1.98
C ILE A 42 5.19 6.05 -0.97
N ALA A 43 5.54 6.04 0.32
CA ALA A 43 4.65 5.54 1.37
C ALA A 43 3.45 6.51 1.62
N ALA A 44 3.68 7.83 1.55
CA ALA A 44 2.59 8.83 1.67
C ALA A 44 1.65 8.83 0.44
N ARG A 45 2.15 8.49 -0.75
CA ARG A 45 1.29 8.23 -1.93
C ARG A 45 0.52 6.92 -1.82
N GLY A 46 0.96 6.00 -0.97
CA GLY A 46 0.33 4.68 -0.78
C GLY A 46 -1.09 4.80 -0.25
N LEU A 47 -1.32 5.50 0.87
CA LEU A 47 -2.65 5.55 1.47
C LEU A 47 -3.67 6.36 0.65
N GLU A 48 -3.22 7.37 -0.11
CA GLU A 48 -4.08 8.11 -1.04
C GLU A 48 -4.54 7.22 -2.22
N VAL A 49 -3.62 6.40 -2.76
CA VAL A 49 -3.96 5.41 -3.81
C VAL A 49 -4.86 4.32 -3.26
N GLU A 50 -4.58 3.81 -2.05
CA GLU A 50 -5.43 2.83 -1.37
C GLU A 50 -6.81 3.40 -1.02
N HIS A 51 -6.91 4.70 -0.69
CA HIS A 51 -8.19 5.38 -0.49
C HIS A 51 -9.05 5.33 -1.75
N ALA A 52 -8.49 5.71 -2.90
CA ALA A 52 -9.21 5.66 -4.17
C ALA A 52 -9.64 4.23 -4.54
N ARG A 53 -8.76 3.25 -4.30
CA ARG A 53 -9.06 1.83 -4.52
C ARG A 53 -10.16 1.35 -3.59
N PHE A 54 -10.11 1.68 -2.30
CA PHE A 54 -11.11 1.32 -1.30
C PHE A 54 -12.50 1.87 -1.67
N LEU A 55 -12.57 3.13 -2.11
CA LEU A 55 -13.82 3.72 -2.61
C LEU A 55 -14.37 2.96 -3.83
N ASN A 56 -13.53 2.61 -4.80
CA ASN A 56 -13.95 1.85 -5.97
C ASN A 56 -14.49 0.46 -5.59
N VAL A 57 -13.81 -0.23 -4.66
CA VAL A 57 -14.27 -1.51 -4.12
C VAL A 57 -15.62 -1.35 -3.43
N LEU A 58 -15.80 -0.37 -2.56
CA LEU A 58 -17.08 -0.13 -1.87
C LEU A 58 -18.24 0.11 -2.85
N VAL A 59 -18.01 0.90 -3.90
CA VAL A 59 -19.01 1.14 -4.95
C VAL A 59 -19.35 -0.16 -5.69
N MET A 60 -18.34 -0.97 -6.00
CA MET A 60 -18.55 -2.28 -6.64
C MET A 60 -19.34 -3.22 -5.74
N VAL A 61 -18.97 -3.34 -4.46
CA VAL A 61 -19.67 -4.15 -3.46
C VAL A 61 -21.13 -3.75 -3.38
N ARG A 62 -21.40 -2.45 -3.26
CA ARG A 62 -22.77 -1.93 -3.20
C ARG A 62 -23.55 -2.22 -4.49
N SER A 63 -22.92 -2.12 -5.65
CA SER A 63 -23.53 -2.46 -6.95
C SER A 63 -23.92 -3.94 -7.02
N GLN A 64 -23.02 -4.84 -6.61
CA GLN A 64 -23.30 -6.28 -6.55
C GLN A 64 -24.43 -6.59 -5.57
N TRP A 65 -24.41 -5.97 -4.39
CA TRP A 65 -25.47 -6.12 -3.39
C TRP A 65 -26.85 -5.69 -3.93
N LEU A 66 -26.92 -4.56 -4.65
CA LEU A 66 -28.15 -4.11 -5.30
C LEU A 66 -28.60 -5.07 -6.41
N SER A 67 -27.67 -5.56 -7.22
CA SER A 67 -27.94 -6.48 -8.33
C SER A 67 -28.47 -7.84 -7.84
N LEU A 68 -27.94 -8.33 -6.71
CA LEU A 68 -28.31 -9.63 -6.12
C LEU A 68 -29.56 -9.59 -5.23
N GLY A 69 -30.25 -8.45 -5.16
CA GLY A 69 -31.50 -8.34 -4.39
C GLY A 69 -31.28 -8.16 -2.89
N LYS A 70 -30.16 -7.54 -2.48
CA LYS A 70 -29.86 -7.14 -1.10
C LYS A 70 -29.65 -8.29 -0.10
N PRO A 71 -28.74 -9.24 -0.39
CA PRO A 71 -28.43 -10.32 0.55
C PRO A 71 -27.73 -9.78 1.81
N ALA A 72 -27.89 -10.49 2.94
CA ALA A 72 -27.18 -10.17 4.20
C ALA A 72 -25.69 -10.55 4.16
N GLN A 73 -25.30 -11.47 3.28
CA GLN A 73 -23.93 -11.88 3.06
C GLN A 73 -23.61 -11.82 1.57
N LEU A 74 -22.44 -11.31 1.23
CA LEU A 74 -22.00 -11.17 -0.14
C LEU A 74 -20.67 -11.88 -0.34
N GLN A 75 -20.64 -12.81 -1.28
CA GLN A 75 -19.39 -13.38 -1.76
C GLN A 75 -18.79 -12.43 -2.80
N LEU A 76 -17.73 -11.73 -2.43
CA LEU A 76 -17.02 -10.83 -3.33
C LEU A 76 -16.20 -11.67 -4.30
N ASN A 77 -16.63 -11.70 -5.56
CA ASN A 77 -15.83 -12.32 -6.62
C ASN A 77 -14.76 -11.31 -7.10
N TRP A 78 -13.55 -11.44 -6.57
CA TRP A 78 -12.40 -10.56 -6.87
C TRP A 78 -11.58 -11.02 -8.09
N GLU A 79 -12.03 -12.05 -8.82
CA GLU A 79 -11.39 -12.60 -10.05
C GLU A 79 -11.09 -11.55 -11.15
N VAL A 80 -11.46 -10.28 -10.95
CA VAL A 80 -11.19 -9.14 -11.84
C VAL A 80 -9.89 -8.39 -11.49
N PHE A 81 -9.31 -8.57 -10.30
CA PHE A 81 -8.11 -7.83 -9.85
C PHE A 81 -6.92 -8.79 -9.69
N ASP A 82 -6.30 -9.14 -10.82
CA ASP A 82 -4.96 -9.68 -11.04
C ASP A 82 -4.18 -10.40 -9.88
N ASN A 83 -3.78 -11.64 -10.16
CA ASN A 83 -3.03 -12.60 -9.34
C ASN A 83 -3.74 -13.18 -8.09
N PRO A 84 -4.34 -14.38 -8.18
CA PRO A 84 -4.91 -15.06 -7.03
C PRO A 84 -3.81 -15.48 -6.04
N SER A 85 -3.76 -14.84 -4.87
CA SER A 85 -3.09 -15.43 -3.73
C SER A 85 -3.91 -16.67 -3.30
N PRO A 86 -3.30 -17.85 -3.11
CA PRO A 86 -4.01 -19.10 -2.87
C PRO A 86 -4.66 -19.22 -1.49
N GLU A 87 -4.62 -18.18 -0.65
CA GLU A 87 -5.02 -18.23 0.76
C GLU A 87 -6.22 -17.32 1.11
N THR A 88 -6.96 -16.80 0.13
CA THR A 88 -8.20 -16.05 0.40
C THR A 88 -9.34 -17.00 0.75
N GLU A 89 -9.24 -17.66 1.92
CA GLU A 89 -10.35 -18.39 2.51
C GLU A 89 -11.50 -17.41 2.79
N SER A 90 -12.56 -17.54 2.01
CA SER A 90 -13.84 -16.85 2.19
C SER A 90 -13.81 -15.34 2.02
N SER A 91 -13.90 -14.93 0.75
CA SER A 91 -14.31 -13.59 0.32
C SER A 91 -15.79 -13.29 0.65
N VAL A 92 -16.34 -13.86 1.72
CA VAL A 92 -17.71 -13.64 2.17
C VAL A 92 -17.69 -12.53 3.22
N VAL A 93 -18.38 -11.44 2.90
CA VAL A 93 -18.48 -10.25 3.72
C VAL A 93 -19.93 -10.08 4.19
N ASP A 94 -20.11 -9.82 5.49
CA ASP A 94 -21.40 -9.45 6.04
C ASP A 94 -21.77 -8.03 5.59
N ILE A 95 -23.02 -7.81 5.18
CA ILE A 95 -23.49 -6.53 4.67
C ILE A 95 -24.65 -6.07 5.56
N ASN A 96 -24.66 -4.81 5.98
CA ASN A 96 -25.78 -4.25 6.74
C ASN A 96 -27.00 -3.97 5.84
N ASP A 97 -28.14 -3.63 6.46
CA ASP A 97 -29.39 -3.32 5.75
C ASP A 97 -29.27 -2.12 4.78
N LEU A 98 -28.20 -1.32 4.90
CA LEU A 98 -27.90 -0.16 4.06
C LEU A 98 -26.98 -0.49 2.88
N GLY A 99 -26.51 -1.74 2.77
CA GLY A 99 -25.67 -2.22 1.67
C GLY A 99 -24.18 -1.99 1.87
N TRP A 100 -23.73 -1.85 3.12
CA TRP A 100 -22.33 -1.58 3.47
C TRP A 100 -21.66 -2.76 4.18
N PRO A 101 -20.43 -3.13 3.76
CA PRO A 101 -19.59 -4.12 4.43
C PRO A 101 -19.46 -3.91 5.93
N GLN A 102 -19.59 -4.99 6.69
CA GLN A 102 -19.44 -5.03 8.14
C GLN A 102 -18.30 -5.97 8.53
N PRO A 103 -17.51 -5.61 9.55
CA PRO A 103 -16.56 -6.53 10.13
C PRO A 103 -17.31 -7.60 10.94
N LYS A 104 -16.78 -8.82 10.98
CA LYS A 104 -17.34 -9.92 11.80
C LYS A 104 -17.36 -9.58 13.29
N HIS A 105 -16.40 -8.78 13.73
CA HIS A 105 -16.24 -8.34 15.10
C HIS A 105 -16.00 -6.82 15.14
N LEU A 106 -16.62 -6.14 16.10
CA LEU A 106 -16.47 -4.69 16.32
C LEU A 106 -15.23 -4.41 17.19
N ASN A 107 -14.06 -4.76 16.66
CA ASN A 107 -12.76 -4.57 17.32
C ASN A 107 -11.66 -4.32 16.26
N ALA A 108 -10.44 -4.05 16.72
CA ALA A 108 -9.28 -3.84 15.83
C ALA A 108 -9.11 -4.98 14.82
N GLN A 109 -9.13 -6.23 15.30
CA GLN A 109 -9.00 -7.42 14.45
C GLN A 109 -10.07 -7.49 13.37
N GLY A 110 -11.33 -7.25 13.70
CA GLY A 110 -12.42 -7.31 12.73
C GLY A 110 -12.30 -6.22 11.66
N CYS A 111 -11.75 -5.05 11.99
CA CYS A 111 -11.41 -4.04 10.98
C CYS A 111 -10.24 -4.50 10.09
N GLN A 112 -9.22 -5.18 10.63
CA GLN A 112 -8.15 -5.78 9.82
C GLN A 112 -8.69 -6.84 8.87
N ASP A 113 -9.54 -7.74 9.37
CA ASP A 113 -10.16 -8.80 8.58
C ASP A 113 -11.04 -8.21 7.46
N LEU A 114 -11.80 -7.15 7.77
CA LEU A 114 -12.63 -6.44 6.80
C LEU A 114 -11.77 -5.78 5.71
N TRP A 115 -10.65 -5.15 6.09
CA TRP A 115 -9.70 -4.59 5.15
C TRP A 115 -9.15 -5.66 4.21
N GLN A 116 -8.73 -6.79 4.75
CA GLN A 116 -8.22 -7.91 3.96
C GLN A 116 -9.28 -8.47 3.01
N GLN A 117 -10.53 -8.62 3.46
CA GLN A 117 -11.64 -9.08 2.61
C GLN A 117 -11.96 -8.13 1.46
N LEU A 118 -11.87 -6.81 1.69
CA LEU A 118 -12.18 -5.80 0.67
C LEU A 118 -11.00 -5.53 -0.28
N MET A 119 -9.79 -5.45 0.26
CA MET A 119 -8.60 -4.98 -0.47
C MET A 119 -7.73 -6.13 -0.96
N GLY A 120 -7.94 -7.35 -0.47
CA GLY A 120 -7.13 -8.53 -0.79
C GLY A 120 -5.69 -8.44 -0.25
N ALA A 121 -5.42 -7.47 0.64
CA ALA A 121 -4.10 -7.22 1.20
C ALA A 121 -4.20 -7.04 2.71
N GLU A 122 -3.26 -7.60 3.46
CA GLU A 122 -3.18 -7.40 4.90
C GLU A 122 -2.75 -5.98 5.25
N THR A 123 -3.25 -5.48 6.38
CA THR A 123 -2.89 -4.16 6.91
C THR A 123 -1.41 -4.08 7.30
N ASP A 124 -0.84 -5.18 7.81
CA ASP A 124 0.58 -5.28 8.20
C ASP A 124 1.54 -5.09 7.02
N ASN A 125 1.22 -5.64 5.84
CA ASN A 125 2.03 -5.49 4.63
C ASN A 125 2.11 -4.02 4.15
N LEU A 126 1.09 -3.24 4.47
CA LEU A 126 1.01 -1.80 4.16
C LEU A 126 1.52 -0.92 5.32
N GLY A 127 1.90 -1.52 6.45
CA GLY A 127 2.27 -0.80 7.67
C GLY A 127 1.12 0.03 8.24
N LEU A 128 -0.12 -0.46 8.09
CA LEU A 128 -1.33 0.16 8.60
C LEU A 128 -1.71 -0.47 9.94
N GLU A 129 -2.06 0.37 10.90
CA GLU A 129 -2.68 -0.03 12.16
C GLU A 129 -4.19 0.18 12.05
N ALA A 130 -4.98 -0.85 12.36
CA ALA A 130 -6.44 -0.77 12.29
C ALA A 130 -7.05 -0.69 13.69
N ASP A 131 -7.95 0.27 13.88
CA ASP A 131 -8.66 0.52 15.12
C ASP A 131 -10.18 0.56 14.87
N TYR A 132 -10.96 0.01 15.79
CA TYR A 132 -12.41 0.22 15.81
C TYR A 132 -12.78 1.35 16.76
N LEU A 133 -13.44 2.38 16.25
CA LEU A 133 -13.93 3.50 17.04
C LEU A 133 -15.45 3.37 17.26
N ALA A 134 -15.82 2.97 18.48
CA ALA A 134 -17.22 2.81 18.88
C ALA A 134 -18.03 4.12 18.82
N LYS A 135 -17.37 5.28 19.02
CA LYS A 135 -18.03 6.60 19.04
C LYS A 135 -18.77 6.90 17.73
N ASP A 136 -18.14 6.59 16.61
CA ASP A 136 -18.64 6.93 15.28
C ASP A 136 -19.01 5.67 14.45
N ASN A 137 -18.97 4.49 15.10
CA ASN A 137 -19.11 3.17 14.50
C ASN A 137 -18.27 3.03 13.22
N SER A 138 -16.96 3.26 13.35
CA SER A 138 -16.03 3.34 12.23
C SER A 138 -14.78 2.48 12.42
N CYS A 139 -14.26 1.96 11.32
CA CYS A 139 -12.92 1.38 11.26
C CYS A 139 -11.94 2.45 10.81
N HIS A 140 -10.86 2.65 11.54
CA HIS A 140 -9.81 3.60 11.22
C HIS A 140 -8.52 2.84 10.88
N TYR A 141 -7.89 3.21 9.77
CA TYR A 141 -6.63 2.63 9.33
C TYR A 141 -5.58 3.74 9.31
N ARG A 142 -4.55 3.63 10.14
CA ARG A 142 -3.51 4.65 10.32
C ARG A 142 -2.18 4.14 9.77
N SER A 143 -1.54 4.92 8.92
CA SER A 143 -0.18 4.64 8.46
C SER A 143 0.86 5.13 9.47
N LYS A 144 2.05 4.53 9.46
CA LYS A 144 3.22 5.00 10.25
C LYS A 144 3.58 6.46 9.98
N ASN A 145 3.22 7.00 8.82
CA ASN A 145 3.46 8.38 8.45
C ASN A 145 2.46 9.37 9.06
N GLY A 146 1.42 8.89 9.77
CA GLY A 146 0.39 9.70 10.42
C GLY A 146 -0.88 9.91 9.59
N ASP A 147 -0.85 9.57 8.30
CA ASP A 147 -2.06 9.58 7.46
C ASP A 147 -3.06 8.53 7.96
N SER A 148 -4.36 8.83 7.85
CA SER A 148 -5.41 7.92 8.29
C SER A 148 -6.62 7.89 7.36
N LEU A 149 -7.25 6.72 7.31
CA LEU A 149 -8.47 6.43 6.58
C LEU A 149 -9.55 5.95 7.55
N GLY A 150 -10.62 6.71 7.72
CA GLY A 150 -11.79 6.32 8.51
C GLY A 150 -12.91 5.83 7.60
N TYR A 151 -13.42 4.62 7.85
CA TYR A 151 -14.57 4.02 7.18
C TYR A 151 -15.74 3.93 8.15
N GLN A 152 -16.84 4.63 7.86
CA GLN A 152 -18.06 4.59 8.66
C GLN A 152 -18.95 3.42 8.25
N LEU A 153 -19.18 2.47 9.18
CA LEU A 153 -19.89 1.23 8.89
C LEU A 153 -21.38 1.44 8.54
N ASN A 154 -21.99 2.51 9.05
CA ASN A 154 -23.42 2.79 8.83
C ASN A 154 -23.68 3.53 7.51
N SER A 155 -22.77 4.39 7.08
CA SER A 155 -22.99 5.31 5.95
C SER A 155 -22.18 4.95 4.72
N GLY A 156 -21.19 4.07 4.85
CA GLY A 156 -20.19 3.77 3.83
C GLY A 156 -19.24 4.93 3.54
N ARG A 157 -19.30 6.00 4.34
CA ARG A 157 -18.46 7.19 4.14
C ARG A 157 -17.01 6.84 4.47
N VAL A 158 -16.12 7.24 3.56
CA VAL A 158 -14.68 7.16 3.75
C VAL A 158 -14.13 8.56 3.98
N ILE A 159 -13.30 8.72 4.99
CA ILE A 159 -12.68 9.98 5.40
C ILE A 159 -11.18 9.77 5.38
N PHE A 160 -10.47 10.55 4.57
CA PHE A 160 -9.03 10.54 4.53
C PHE A 160 -8.48 11.80 5.20
N LEU A 161 -7.54 11.62 6.12
CA LEU A 161 -6.86 12.68 6.83
C LEU A 161 -5.35 12.51 6.63
N THR A 162 -4.70 13.56 6.14
CA THR A 162 -3.23 13.59 6.04
C THR A 162 -2.62 14.05 7.35
N ALA A 163 -1.45 13.53 7.69
CA ALA A 163 -0.68 14.04 8.81
C ALA A 163 -0.28 15.51 8.55
N PRO A 164 -0.25 16.37 9.58
CA PRO A 164 0.15 17.77 9.47
C PRO A 164 1.65 17.96 9.22
#